data_AF-A0A1B6L2C3-F1
#
_entry.id   AF-A0A1B6L2C3-F1
#
_cell.length_a   1.000
_cell.length_b   1.000
_cell.length_c   1.000
_cell.angle_alpha   90.00
_cell.angle_beta   90.00
_cell.angle_gamma   90.00
#
_symmetry.space_group_name_H-M   'P 1'
#
loop_
_entity.id
_entity.type
_entity.pdbx_description
1 polymer ?
#
loop_
_entity_poly.entity_id
_entity_poly.type
_entity_poly.pdbx_seq_one_letter_code
_entity_poly.pdbx_strand_id
1 'polypeptide(L)'
;FIEGKDVESVLKTFIRKLFRLPRNTPDYVIYLETFAEKIYFFTLMMNLKYILKIHVLDQDRLPQILANQVIVKNIYWCKEWKQLGRKCGVEVDFSVQELVTLQAQLMAVVEGA
;
A
#
# COMPACT_ATOMS: atom_id res chain seq x y z
N PHE A 1 5.06 -8.40 4.45
CA PHE A 1 3.92 -7.81 5.22
C PHE A 1 4.02 -7.96 6.73
N ILE A 2 4.74 -8.96 7.28
CA ILE A 2 4.91 -9.14 8.74
C ILE A 2 5.56 -7.89 9.37
N GLU A 3 6.58 -7.32 8.72
CA GLU A 3 7.29 -6.13 9.22
C GLU A 3 6.42 -4.87 9.31
N GLY A 4 5.46 -4.67 8.38
CA GLY A 4 4.61 -3.47 8.39
C GLY A 4 3.72 -3.39 9.64
N LYS A 5 3.25 -4.54 10.14
CA LYS A 5 2.45 -4.61 11.36
C LYS A 5 3.28 -4.24 12.59
N ASP A 6 4.54 -4.66 12.61
CA ASP A 6 5.46 -4.38 13.71
C ASP A 6 5.82 -2.89 13.74
N VAL A 7 6.14 -2.28 12.61
CA VAL A 7 6.40 -0.83 12.50
C VAL A 7 5.16 -0.02 12.91
N GLU A 8 3.97 -0.44 12.48
CA GLU A 8 2.73 0.24 12.83
C GLU A 8 2.38 0.09 14.32
N SER A 9 2.76 -1.02 14.95
CA SER A 9 2.64 -1.20 16.39
C SER A 9 3.54 -0.25 17.18
N VAL A 10 4.76 0.00 16.68
CA VAL A 10 5.71 0.95 17.27
C VAL A 10 5.18 2.37 17.14
N LEU A 11 4.70 2.78 15.96
CA LEU A 11 4.10 4.10 15.74
C LEU A 11 2.92 4.34 16.69
N LYS A 12 1.98 3.38 16.77
CA LYS A 12 0.83 3.49 17.68
C LYS A 12 1.25 3.56 19.14
N THR A 13 2.29 2.81 19.53
CA THR A 13 2.83 2.85 20.90
C THR A 13 3.46 4.21 21.19
N PHE A 14 4.17 4.80 20.23
CA PHE A 14 4.73 6.13 20.34
C PHE A 14 3.64 7.20 20.50
N ILE A 15 2.61 7.18 19.65
CA ILE A 15 1.49 8.13 19.73
C ILE A 15 0.74 8.00 21.07
N ARG A 16 0.48 6.77 21.52
CA ARG A 16 -0.13 6.54 22.85
C ARG A 16 0.70 7.14 23.98
N LYS A 17 2.02 7.03 23.93
CA LYS A 17 2.92 7.63 24.93
C LYS A 17 2.93 9.16 24.83
N LEU A 18 2.97 9.70 23.61
CA LEU A 18 3.02 11.14 23.34
C LEU A 18 1.79 11.85 23.93
N PHE A 19 0.60 11.31 23.70
CA PHE A 19 -0.67 11.87 24.18
C PHE A 19 -1.15 11.27 25.51
N ARG A 20 -0.35 10.42 26.16
CA ARG A 20 -0.70 9.71 27.41
C ARG A 20 -2.04 8.97 27.34
N LEU A 21 -2.34 8.38 26.18
CA LEU A 21 -3.58 7.65 25.95
C LEU A 21 -3.60 6.34 26.74
N PRO A 22 -4.77 5.93 27.29
CA PRO A 22 -4.93 4.64 27.93
C PRO A 22 -4.56 3.49 26.99
N ARG A 23 -4.06 2.39 27.56
CA ARG A 23 -3.69 1.18 26.79
C ARG A 23 -4.86 0.58 26.01
N ASN A 24 -6.09 0.82 26.50
CA ASN A 24 -7.32 0.31 25.90
C ASN A 24 -7.86 1.20 24.77
N THR A 25 -7.16 2.29 24.41
CA THR A 25 -7.60 3.18 23.34
C THR A 25 -7.64 2.42 22.00
N PRO A 26 -8.80 2.34 21.34
CA PRO A 26 -8.92 1.67 20.05
C PRO A 26 -8.02 2.30 19.00
N ASP A 27 -7.47 1.48 18.12
CA ASP A 27 -6.55 1.94 17.06
C ASP A 27 -7.21 2.97 16.13
N TYR A 28 -8.51 2.83 15.84
CA TYR A 28 -9.22 3.77 14.96
C TYR A 28 -9.25 5.20 15.54
N VAL A 29 -9.36 5.35 16.87
CA VAL A 29 -9.34 6.67 17.52
C VAL A 29 -7.99 7.34 17.31
N ILE A 30 -6.91 6.58 17.39
CA ILE A 30 -5.57 7.11 17.13
C ILE A 30 -5.49 7.67 15.72
N TYR A 31 -5.97 6.94 14.72
CA TYR A 31 -5.91 7.39 13.32
C TYR A 31 -6.81 8.60 13.05
N LEU A 32 -8.02 8.63 13.61
CA LEU A 32 -8.95 9.75 13.44
C LEU A 32 -8.46 11.04 14.11
N GLU A 33 -7.94 10.95 15.33
CA GLU A 33 -7.56 12.14 16.10
C GLU A 33 -6.20 12.72 15.68
N THR A 34 -5.30 11.88 15.17
CA THR A 34 -3.96 12.32 14.77
C THR A 34 -3.82 12.60 13.28
N PHE A 35 -4.87 12.33 12.49
CA PHE A 35 -4.81 12.36 11.01
C PHE A 35 -3.61 11.58 10.47
N ALA A 36 -3.10 10.61 11.23
CA ALA A 36 -1.93 9.85 10.86
C ALA A 36 -2.32 8.80 9.84
N GLU A 37 -1.70 8.86 8.66
CA GLU A 37 -1.87 7.83 7.66
C GLU A 37 -1.33 6.48 8.15
N LYS A 38 -2.05 5.41 7.84
CA LYS A 38 -1.55 4.05 8.09
C LYS A 38 -0.32 3.83 7.24
N ILE A 39 0.76 3.34 7.83
CA ILE A 39 2.05 3.07 7.14
C ILE A 39 1.87 2.16 5.93
N TYR A 40 0.90 1.25 5.96
CA TYR A 40 0.58 0.41 4.82
C TYR A 40 0.19 1.22 3.56
N PHE A 41 -0.49 2.36 3.69
CA PHE A 41 -0.86 3.21 2.54
C PHE A 41 0.38 3.78 1.86
N PHE A 42 1.37 4.22 2.65
CA PHE A 42 2.65 4.69 2.12
C PHE A 42 3.37 3.59 1.33
N THR A 43 3.48 2.39 1.90
CA THR A 43 4.12 1.26 1.22
C THR A 43 3.37 0.87 -0.05
N LEU A 44 2.03 0.89 -0.04
CA LEU A 44 1.20 0.63 -1.21
C LEU A 44 1.42 1.68 -2.30
N MET A 45 1.50 2.96 -1.93
CA MET A 45 1.75 4.05 -2.86
C MET A 45 3.16 3.94 -3.49
N MET A 46 4.18 3.59 -2.71
CA MET A 46 5.53 3.37 -3.22
C MET A 46 5.55 2.23 -4.26
N ASN A 47 4.85 1.15 -3.94
CA ASN A 47 4.67 -0.02 -4.78
C ASN A 47 3.98 0.29 -6.11
N LEU A 48 2.91 1.09 -6.11
CA LEU A 48 2.23 1.53 -7.33
C LEU A 48 3.11 2.46 -8.18
N LYS A 49 3.80 3.42 -7.54
CA LYS A 49 4.75 4.30 -8.21
C LYS A 49 5.88 3.52 -8.88
N TYR A 50 6.36 2.46 -8.24
CA TYR A 50 7.36 1.56 -8.81
C TYR A 50 6.85 0.88 -10.09
N ILE A 51 5.63 0.33 -10.07
CA ILE A 51 5.05 -0.32 -11.26
C ILE A 51 4.82 0.67 -12.40
N LEU A 52 4.32 1.87 -12.10
CA LEU A 52 4.14 2.93 -13.10
C LEU A 52 5.48 3.32 -13.74
N LYS A 53 6.53 3.45 -12.92
CA LYS A 53 7.88 3.74 -13.42
C LYS A 53 8.40 2.65 -14.35
N ILE A 54 8.12 1.37 -14.06
CA ILE A 54 8.55 0.24 -14.89
C ILE A 54 7.82 0.21 -16.22
N HIS A 55 6.52 0.52 -16.25
CA HIS A 55 5.75 0.54 -17.49
C HIS A 55 6.19 1.64 -18.46
N VAL A 56 6.81 2.71 -17.97
CA VAL A 56 7.39 3.79 -18.80
C VAL A 56 8.77 3.42 -19.35
N LEU A 57 9.44 2.40 -18.80
CA LEU A 57 10.73 1.96 -19.33
C LEU A 57 10.55 1.30 -20.71
N ASP A 58 11.68 1.21 -21.43
CA ASP A 58 11.75 0.51 -22.71
C ASP A 58 11.71 -1.01 -22.51
N GLN A 59 11.07 -1.72 -23.44
CA GLN A 59 10.72 -3.15 -23.30
C GLN A 59 11.94 -4.05 -23.12
N ASP A 60 13.10 -3.62 -23.61
CA ASP A 60 14.37 -4.34 -23.50
C ASP A 60 15.05 -4.17 -22.14
N ARG A 61 14.51 -3.32 -21.25
CA ARG A 61 15.07 -3.10 -19.92
C ARG A 61 14.69 -4.26 -19.00
N LEU A 62 15.70 -4.84 -18.37
CA LEU A 62 15.57 -5.93 -17.40
C LEU A 62 14.41 -5.76 -16.38
N PRO A 63 14.19 -4.57 -15.77
CA PRO A 63 13.09 -4.38 -14.83
C PRO A 63 11.71 -4.63 -15.43
N GLN A 64 11.48 -4.26 -16.69
CA GLN A 64 10.20 -4.44 -17.36
C GLN A 64 9.98 -5.88 -17.79
N ILE A 65 11.01 -6.53 -18.31
CA ILE A 65 10.99 -7.96 -18.64
C ILE A 65 10.65 -8.77 -17.38
N LEU A 66 11.34 -8.49 -16.26
CA LEU A 66 11.09 -9.18 -15.00
C LEU A 66 9.70 -8.88 -14.44
N ALA A 67 9.25 -7.63 -14.45
CA ALA A 67 7.92 -7.27 -13.97
C ALA A 67 6.82 -7.97 -14.79
N ASN A 68 6.94 -8.00 -16.12
CA ASN A 68 6.02 -8.73 -16.99
C ASN A 68 6.00 -10.22 -16.68
N GLN A 69 7.16 -10.86 -16.49
CA GLN A 69 7.21 -12.27 -16.09
C GLN A 69 6.56 -12.51 -14.74
N VAL A 70 6.75 -11.61 -13.77
CA VAL A 70 6.13 -11.71 -12.44
C VAL A 70 4.61 -11.57 -12.51
N ILE A 71 4.10 -10.67 -13.34
CA ILE A 71 2.66 -10.47 -13.57
C ILE A 71 2.06 -11.69 -14.25
N VAL A 72 2.64 -12.14 -15.37
CA VAL A 72 2.15 -13.28 -16.16
C VAL A 72 2.18 -14.58 -15.35
N LYS A 73 3.25 -14.82 -14.60
CA LYS A 73 3.38 -16.01 -13.74
C LYS A 73 2.62 -15.89 -12.42
N ASN A 74 2.08 -14.70 -12.09
CA ASN A 74 1.40 -14.40 -10.84
C ASN A 74 2.19 -14.87 -9.59
N ILE A 75 3.44 -14.43 -9.50
CA ILE A 75 4.40 -14.80 -8.43
C ILE A 75 4.80 -13.59 -7.58
N TYR A 76 5.49 -13.82 -6.45
CA TYR A 76 6.00 -12.78 -5.54
C TYR A 76 4.95 -11.70 -5.20
N TRP A 77 5.28 -10.43 -5.42
CA TRP A 77 4.46 -9.28 -5.06
C TRP A 77 3.10 -9.27 -5.78
N CYS A 78 3.02 -9.77 -7.03
CA CYS A 78 1.78 -9.83 -7.79
C CYS A 78 0.74 -10.71 -7.07
N LYS A 79 1.19 -11.89 -6.62
CA LYS A 79 0.35 -12.83 -5.87
C LYS A 79 -0.11 -12.25 -4.53
N GLU A 80 0.83 -11.67 -3.78
CA GLU A 80 0.53 -11.10 -2.46
C GLU A 80 -0.47 -9.95 -2.56
N TRP A 81 -0.34 -9.08 -3.56
CA TRP A 81 -1.24 -7.95 -3.72
C TRP A 81 -2.61 -8.36 -4.22
N LYS A 82 -2.71 -9.34 -5.14
CA LYS A 82 -4.01 -9.92 -5.51
C LYS A 82 -4.70 -10.59 -4.32
N GLN A 83 -3.95 -11.17 -3.38
CA GLN A 83 -4.51 -11.73 -2.16
C GLN A 83 -4.97 -10.63 -1.19
N LEU A 84 -4.22 -9.53 -1.08
CA LEU A 84 -4.60 -8.39 -0.25
C LEU A 84 -5.80 -7.63 -0.80
N GLY A 85 -5.84 -7.38 -2.11
CA GLY A 85 -6.99 -6.80 -2.78
C GLY A 85 -8.26 -7.58 -2.45
N ARG A 86 -8.23 -8.91 -2.59
CA ARG A 86 -9.36 -9.77 -2.21
C ARG A 86 -9.79 -9.64 -0.75
N LYS A 87 -8.86 -9.46 0.19
CA LYS A 87 -9.20 -9.21 1.61
C LYS A 87 -9.86 -7.85 1.81
N CYS A 88 -9.50 -6.86 0.99
CA CYS A 88 -10.06 -5.52 1.02
C CYS A 88 -11.30 -5.35 0.12
N GLY A 89 -11.73 -6.39 -0.59
CA GLY A 89 -12.84 -6.32 -1.54
C GLY A 89 -12.50 -5.60 -2.85
N VAL A 90 -11.22 -5.45 -3.19
CA VAL A 90 -10.72 -4.77 -4.39
C VAL A 90 -10.08 -5.79 -5.33
N GLU A 91 -10.50 -5.82 -6.59
CA GLU A 91 -9.79 -6.56 -7.62
C GLU A 91 -8.59 -5.74 -8.10
N VAL A 92 -7.38 -6.30 -7.92
CA VAL A 92 -6.14 -5.66 -8.35
C VAL A 92 -5.75 -6.28 -9.68
N ASP A 93 -5.99 -5.53 -10.75
CA ASP A 93 -5.44 -5.81 -12.06
C ASP A 93 -4.33 -4.80 -12.40
N PHE A 94 -3.30 -5.28 -13.06
CA PHE A 94 -2.04 -4.57 -13.30
C PHE A 94 -2.01 -3.92 -14.69
N SER A 95 -3.17 -3.68 -15.31
CA SER A 95 -3.24 -2.98 -16.58
C SER A 95 -2.87 -1.49 -16.39
N VAL A 96 -2.19 -0.91 -17.38
CA VAL A 96 -1.66 0.47 -17.31
C VAL A 96 -2.76 1.50 -17.06
N GLN A 97 -3.97 1.26 -17.56
CA GLN A 97 -5.12 2.16 -17.42
C GLN A 97 -5.73 2.09 -16.01
N GLU A 98 -5.74 0.92 -15.40
CA GLU A 98 -6.23 0.73 -14.03
C GLU A 98 -5.25 1.27 -12.99
N LEU A 99 -3.94 1.25 -13.26
CA LEU A 99 -2.93 1.77 -12.32
C LEU A 99 -3.03 3.29 -12.10
N VAL A 100 -3.33 4.06 -13.15
CA VAL A 100 -3.56 5.50 -13.04
C VAL A 100 -4.87 5.78 -12.30
N THR A 101 -5.89 4.97 -12.57
CA THR A 101 -7.20 5.07 -11.92
C THR A 101 -7.11 4.70 -10.43
N LEU A 102 -6.35 3.66 -10.09
CA LEU A 102 -6.05 3.24 -8.72
C LEU A 102 -5.24 4.28 -7.97
N GLN A 103 -4.24 4.89 -8.63
CA GLN A 103 -3.49 5.99 -8.03
C GLN A 103 -4.43 7.18 -7.72
N ALA A 104 -5.30 7.56 -8.64
CA ALA A 104 -6.27 8.64 -8.42
C ALA A 104 -7.27 8.30 -7.30
N GLN A 105 -7.78 7.06 -7.25
CA GLN A 105 -8.66 6.59 -6.19
C GLN A 105 -7.99 6.58 -4.82
N LEU A 106 -6.71 6.17 -4.75
CA LEU A 106 -5.95 6.20 -3.50
C LEU A 106 -5.63 7.61 -3.04
N MET A 107 -5.30 8.52 -3.96
CA MET A 107 -5.13 9.95 -3.63
C MET A 107 -6.44 10.56 -3.08
N ALA A 108 -7.59 10.23 -3.68
CA ALA A 108 -8.89 10.67 -3.18
C ALA A 108 -9.23 10.11 -1.78
N VAL A 109 -8.82 8.87 -1.48
CA VAL A 109 -8.98 8.26 -0.15
C VAL A 109 -8.05 8.90 0.89
N VAL A 110 -6.86 9.34 0.48
CA VAL A 110 -5.90 10.06 1.34
C VAL A 110 -6.35 11.50 1.60
N GLU A 111 -6.90 12.19 0.59
CA GLU A 111 -7.40 13.57 0.70
C GLU A 111 -8.77 13.67 1.39
N GLY A 112 -9.54 12.58 1.42
CA GLY A 112 -10.86 12.50 2.04
C GLY A 112 -10.88 12.00 3.49
N ALA A 113 -9.71 11.77 4.10
CA ALA A 113 -9.54 11.31 5.49
C ALA A 113 -8.93 12.41 6.36
#